data_AF-A0A0A8UK02-F1
#
_entry.id   AF-A0A0A8UK02-F1
#
_cell.length_a   1.000
_cell.length_b   1.000
_cell.length_c   1.000
_cell.angle_alpha   90.00
_cell.angle_beta   90.00
_cell.angle_gamma   90.00
#
_symmetry.space_group_name_H-M   'P 1'
#
loop_
_entity.id
_entity.type
_entity.pdbx_description
1 polymer ?
#
loop_
_entity_poly.entity_id
_entity_poly.type
_entity_poly.pdbx_seq_one_letter_code
_entity_poly.pdbx_strand_id
1 'polypeptide(L)'
;MLTDSQINTLLILRNREGNIFSQLPDEILYHIYKTKDVPNSTIARLVQAVAYGNLDVVKTMLNTDPRLLLQASHVSLPSGDMVSKVTPYECALGAGDDEMAKIISSYFAKIKGGEKEQAHQYAKYKSSIDNMPHQQVYDFKSLFEIINNSSHEDIAAALNKDFEYQSVLNDALAEFRETFQPRWIKKGMHFNYVNMLKVLEIFDLESLKAGLYFKDDKYRLGWQQVCGFVMRGLPACDRQVLAQGLIDVALSKKPVIRSFKCQFGGGEIPVVSDNSHTGLGFDYAINEHGTLSKTRQSSDVSFFVEVLEKFYQTKMENLQSLDIQPEKEEGYSHDEQNRLEA
;
A
#
# COMPACT_ATOMS: atom_id res chain seq x y z
N MET A 1 -10.92 -21.54 -12.56
CA MET A 1 -9.54 -21.41 -13.08
C MET A 1 -8.61 -22.25 -12.23
N LEU A 2 -7.46 -22.65 -12.78
CA LEU A 2 -6.50 -23.54 -12.15
C LEU A 2 -5.66 -22.77 -11.11
N THR A 3 -5.45 -23.34 -9.93
CA THR A 3 -4.53 -22.81 -8.90
C THR A 3 -3.07 -22.98 -9.29
N ASP A 4 -2.13 -22.32 -8.61
CA ASP A 4 -0.69 -22.49 -8.90
C ASP A 4 -0.22 -23.93 -8.67
N SER A 5 -0.78 -24.62 -7.67
CA SER A 5 -0.58 -26.05 -7.48
C SER A 5 -1.10 -26.84 -8.68
N GLN A 6 -2.30 -26.54 -9.18
CA GLN A 6 -2.87 -27.20 -10.36
C GLN A 6 -2.09 -26.90 -11.64
N ILE A 7 -1.53 -25.69 -11.80
CA ILE A 7 -0.66 -25.32 -12.93
C ILE A 7 0.66 -26.08 -12.85
N ASN A 8 1.29 -26.16 -11.67
CA ASN A 8 2.50 -26.97 -11.49
C ASN A 8 2.22 -28.46 -11.71
N THR A 9 1.09 -28.96 -11.25
CA THR A 9 0.63 -30.32 -11.54
C THR A 9 0.42 -30.52 -13.03
N LEU A 10 -0.16 -29.56 -13.76
CA LEU A 10 -0.31 -29.62 -15.22
C LEU A 10 1.03 -29.64 -15.94
N LEU A 11 2.01 -28.83 -15.50
CA LEU A 11 3.36 -28.82 -16.06
C LEU A 11 4.09 -30.15 -15.81
N ILE A 12 3.93 -30.74 -14.62
CA ILE A 12 4.47 -32.06 -14.29
C ILE A 12 3.79 -33.15 -15.13
N LEU A 13 2.47 -33.09 -15.29
CA LEU A 13 1.70 -34.06 -16.08
C LEU A 13 2.02 -33.96 -17.57
N ARG A 14 2.29 -32.76 -18.10
CA ARG A 14 2.74 -32.57 -19.49
C ARG A 14 4.01 -33.36 -19.80
N ASN A 15 4.96 -33.38 -18.86
CA ASN A 15 6.24 -34.06 -19.04
C ASN A 15 6.15 -35.59 -18.90
N ARG A 16 4.96 -36.14 -18.66
CA ARG A 16 4.71 -37.59 -18.64
C ARG A 16 4.05 -38.01 -19.94
N GLU A 17 4.55 -39.05 -20.59
CA GLU A 17 3.93 -39.58 -21.80
C GLU A 17 2.58 -40.25 -21.52
N GLY A 18 1.71 -40.28 -22.53
CA GLY A 18 0.46 -41.06 -22.49
C GLY A 18 -0.73 -40.41 -21.78
N ASN A 19 -0.74 -39.09 -21.60
CA ASN A 19 -1.91 -38.38 -21.05
C ASN A 19 -2.35 -37.18 -21.90
N ILE A 20 -3.55 -36.65 -21.65
CA ILE A 20 -4.13 -35.57 -22.46
C ILE A 20 -3.29 -34.27 -22.42
N PHE A 21 -2.55 -34.04 -21.34
CA PHE A 21 -1.75 -32.82 -21.15
C PHE A 21 -0.41 -32.88 -21.88
N SER A 22 0.11 -34.08 -22.18
CA SER A 22 1.32 -34.26 -23.00
C SER A 22 1.06 -34.00 -24.49
N GLN A 23 -0.21 -33.91 -24.90
CA GLN A 23 -0.63 -33.62 -26.28
C GLN A 23 -1.11 -32.18 -26.47
N LEU A 24 -1.13 -31.37 -25.40
CA LEU A 24 -1.55 -29.97 -25.52
C LEU A 24 -0.48 -29.16 -26.26
N PRO A 25 -0.86 -28.39 -27.29
CA PRO A 25 0.04 -27.47 -27.97
C PRO A 25 0.65 -26.46 -27.01
N ASP A 26 1.92 -26.12 -27.24
CA ASP A 26 2.66 -25.13 -26.47
C ASP A 26 1.92 -23.79 -26.42
N GLU A 27 1.18 -23.41 -27.47
CA GLU A 27 0.36 -22.20 -27.48
C GLU A 27 -0.80 -22.26 -26.47
N ILE A 28 -1.42 -23.42 -26.24
CA ILE A 28 -2.53 -23.55 -25.28
C ILE A 28 -2.01 -23.42 -23.85
N LEU A 29 -0.85 -24.02 -23.55
CA LEU A 29 -0.18 -23.86 -22.25
C LEU A 29 0.32 -22.44 -22.04
N TYR A 30 0.86 -21.83 -23.09
CA TYR A 30 1.22 -20.42 -23.10
C TYR A 30 0.01 -19.53 -22.85
N HIS A 31 -1.16 -19.84 -23.41
CA HIS A 31 -2.41 -19.12 -23.12
C HIS A 31 -2.92 -19.39 -21.70
N ILE A 32 -2.83 -20.62 -21.17
CA ILE A 32 -3.17 -20.92 -19.75
C ILE A 32 -2.23 -20.18 -18.79
N TYR A 33 -0.97 -20.00 -19.18
CA TYR A 33 0.05 -19.28 -18.41
C TYR A 33 -0.06 -17.75 -18.55
N LYS A 34 -0.34 -17.24 -19.76
CA LYS A 34 -0.47 -15.81 -20.11
C LYS A 34 -1.85 -15.20 -19.94
N THR A 35 -2.91 -15.99 -19.79
CA THR A 35 -4.23 -15.46 -19.40
C THR A 35 -4.22 -14.80 -18.02
N LYS A 36 -3.11 -14.87 -17.27
CA LYS A 36 -2.85 -14.05 -16.08
C LYS A 36 -2.75 -12.53 -16.34
N ASP A 37 -2.45 -12.09 -17.56
CA ASP A 37 -2.36 -10.66 -17.93
C ASP A 37 -3.33 -10.30 -19.06
N VAL A 38 -4.64 -10.47 -18.82
CA VAL A 38 -5.65 -9.76 -19.63
C VAL A 38 -6.04 -8.50 -18.86
N PRO A 39 -5.58 -7.30 -19.27
CA PRO A 39 -6.11 -6.05 -18.77
C PRO A 39 -7.64 -6.10 -18.87
N ASN A 40 -8.34 -5.80 -17.76
CA ASN A 40 -9.80 -5.88 -17.64
C ASN A 40 -10.44 -7.27 -17.43
N SER A 41 -9.66 -8.33 -17.15
CA SER A 41 -10.25 -9.57 -16.62
C SER A 41 -11.02 -9.30 -15.30
N THR A 42 -11.98 -10.17 -14.97
CA THR A 42 -12.76 -10.03 -13.72
C THR A 42 -11.85 -9.99 -12.49
N ILE A 43 -10.79 -10.80 -12.45
CA ILE A 43 -9.83 -10.76 -11.35
C ILE A 43 -9.01 -9.45 -11.34
N ALA A 44 -8.53 -8.98 -12.50
CA ALA A 44 -7.80 -7.71 -12.57
C ALA A 44 -8.65 -6.54 -12.05
N ARG A 45 -9.93 -6.50 -12.42
CA ARG A 45 -10.89 -5.50 -11.93
C ARG A 45 -11.11 -5.58 -10.42
N LEU A 46 -11.18 -6.80 -9.86
CA LEU A 46 -11.35 -6.99 -8.42
C LEU A 46 -10.11 -6.52 -7.66
N VAL A 47 -8.91 -6.94 -8.07
CA VAL A 47 -7.66 -6.52 -7.41
C VAL A 47 -7.46 -5.00 -7.55
N GLN A 48 -7.79 -4.42 -8.70
CA GLN A 48 -7.79 -2.97 -8.89
C GLN A 48 -8.75 -2.26 -7.92
N ALA A 49 -9.97 -2.79 -7.74
CA ALA A 49 -10.94 -2.24 -6.80
C ALA A 49 -10.42 -2.29 -5.35
N VAL A 50 -9.74 -3.38 -4.96
CA VAL A 50 -9.07 -3.48 -3.65
C VAL A 50 -7.96 -2.43 -3.52
N ALA A 51 -7.05 -2.35 -4.48
CA ALA A 51 -5.92 -1.40 -4.46
C ALA A 51 -6.37 0.07 -4.36
N TYR A 52 -7.57 0.38 -4.87
CA TYR A 52 -8.15 1.73 -4.90
C TYR A 52 -9.16 1.97 -3.77
N GLY A 53 -9.34 1.01 -2.85
CA GLY A 53 -10.23 1.15 -1.69
C GLY A 53 -11.72 1.16 -2.05
N ASN A 54 -12.12 0.62 -3.20
CA ASN A 54 -13.50 0.63 -3.69
C ASN A 54 -14.33 -0.52 -3.10
N LEU A 55 -14.68 -0.39 -1.82
CA LEU A 55 -15.30 -1.46 -1.04
C LEU A 55 -16.61 -2.00 -1.63
N ASP A 56 -17.48 -1.13 -2.16
CA ASP A 56 -18.76 -1.54 -2.71
C ASP A 56 -18.61 -2.40 -3.98
N VAL A 57 -17.62 -2.06 -4.81
CA VAL A 57 -17.27 -2.85 -6.00
C VAL A 57 -16.74 -4.22 -5.57
N VAL A 58 -15.85 -4.26 -4.58
CA VAL A 58 -15.31 -5.52 -4.03
C VAL A 58 -16.43 -6.42 -3.51
N LYS A 59 -17.34 -5.90 -2.67
CA LYS A 59 -18.49 -6.64 -2.14
C LYS A 59 -19.39 -7.17 -3.26
N THR A 60 -19.69 -6.34 -4.26
CA THR A 60 -20.54 -6.73 -5.40
C THR A 60 -19.93 -7.89 -6.18
N MET A 61 -18.63 -7.82 -6.47
CA MET A 61 -17.93 -8.87 -7.21
C MET A 61 -17.81 -10.17 -6.41
N LEU A 62 -17.51 -10.10 -5.12
CA LEU A 62 -17.37 -11.28 -4.25
C LEU A 62 -18.71 -11.91 -3.86
N ASN A 63 -19.79 -11.14 -3.83
CA ASN A 63 -21.15 -11.70 -3.73
C ASN A 63 -21.52 -12.51 -4.98
N THR A 64 -21.01 -12.10 -6.15
CA THR A 64 -21.28 -12.79 -7.42
C THR A 64 -20.41 -14.04 -7.58
N ASP A 65 -19.10 -13.94 -7.32
CA ASP A 65 -18.18 -15.06 -7.40
C ASP A 65 -17.07 -14.97 -6.33
N PRO A 66 -17.24 -15.62 -5.15
CA PRO A 66 -16.21 -15.62 -4.12
C PRO A 66 -14.93 -16.35 -4.55
N ARG A 67 -14.97 -17.22 -5.58
CA ARG A 67 -13.77 -17.95 -6.04
C ARG A 67 -12.72 -17.06 -6.69
N LEU A 68 -13.06 -15.79 -6.97
CA LEU A 68 -12.09 -14.78 -7.37
C LEU A 68 -10.99 -14.57 -6.32
N LEU A 69 -11.24 -14.89 -5.04
CA LEU A 69 -10.22 -14.84 -3.97
C LEU A 69 -9.07 -15.84 -4.15
N LEU A 70 -9.27 -16.87 -4.97
CA LEU A 70 -8.24 -17.89 -5.27
C LEU A 70 -7.40 -17.52 -6.50
N GLN A 71 -7.68 -16.37 -7.10
CA GLN A 71 -7.02 -15.90 -8.32
C GLN A 71 -6.13 -14.70 -8.00
N ALA A 72 -5.08 -14.54 -8.81
CA ALA A 72 -4.12 -13.47 -8.66
C ALA A 72 -3.98 -12.70 -9.97
N SER A 73 -3.70 -11.40 -9.87
CA SER A 73 -3.43 -10.53 -11.02
C SER A 73 -2.35 -9.51 -10.69
N HIS A 74 -1.92 -8.77 -11.70
CA HIS A 74 -1.06 -7.61 -11.54
C HIS A 74 -1.92 -6.37 -11.32
N VAL A 75 -1.47 -5.44 -10.49
CA VAL A 75 -2.23 -4.22 -10.21
C VAL A 75 -1.30 -3.02 -10.09
N SER A 76 -1.70 -1.89 -10.69
CA SER A 76 -1.07 -0.60 -10.44
C SER A 76 -1.76 0.04 -9.24
N LEU A 77 -0.97 0.48 -8.27
CA LEU A 77 -1.42 1.16 -7.07
C LEU A 77 -1.60 2.66 -7.31
N PRO A 78 -2.35 3.37 -6.45
CA PRO A 78 -2.42 4.83 -6.46
C PRO A 78 -1.06 5.55 -6.41
N SER A 79 -0.04 4.93 -5.81
CA SER A 79 1.33 5.46 -5.75
C SER A 79 2.05 5.41 -7.10
N GLY A 80 1.51 4.67 -8.07
CA GLY A 80 2.17 4.32 -9.33
C GLY A 80 2.89 2.98 -9.28
N ASP A 81 3.16 2.43 -8.09
CA ASP A 81 3.79 1.12 -7.93
C ASP A 81 2.99 0.01 -8.63
N MET A 82 3.69 -1.04 -9.07
CA MET A 82 3.04 -2.23 -9.60
C MET A 82 3.24 -3.42 -8.67
N VAL A 83 2.15 -4.02 -8.21
CA VAL A 83 2.19 -5.26 -7.42
C VAL A 83 1.96 -6.45 -8.35
N SER A 84 2.89 -7.39 -8.35
CA SER A 84 2.84 -8.55 -9.25
C SER A 84 2.15 -9.75 -8.63
N LYS A 85 1.25 -10.40 -9.38
CA LYS A 85 0.63 -11.69 -9.03
C LYS A 85 0.07 -11.74 -7.60
N VAL A 86 -0.76 -10.76 -7.27
CA VAL A 86 -1.37 -10.63 -5.95
C VAL A 86 -2.85 -11.01 -5.97
N THR A 87 -3.31 -11.73 -4.95
CA THR A 87 -4.76 -11.99 -4.76
C THR A 87 -5.47 -10.76 -4.17
N PRO A 88 -6.82 -10.70 -4.19
CA PRO A 88 -7.54 -9.60 -3.55
C PRO A 88 -7.25 -9.48 -2.05
N TYR A 89 -7.14 -10.60 -1.32
CA TYR A 89 -6.85 -10.57 0.11
C TYR A 89 -5.41 -10.15 0.40
N GLU A 90 -4.45 -10.71 -0.33
CA GLU A 90 -3.04 -10.31 -0.25
C GLU A 90 -2.85 -8.83 -0.58
N CYS A 91 -3.60 -8.29 -1.55
CA CYS A 91 -3.55 -6.88 -1.92
C CYS A 91 -4.06 -5.98 -0.78
N ALA A 92 -5.13 -6.37 -0.09
CA ALA A 92 -5.62 -5.65 1.08
C ALA A 92 -4.63 -5.69 2.25
N LEU A 93 -4.02 -6.86 2.51
CA LEU A 93 -2.99 -7.02 3.55
C LEU A 93 -1.76 -6.16 3.24
N GLY A 94 -1.24 -6.22 2.02
CA GLY A 94 -0.09 -5.42 1.59
C GLY A 94 -0.36 -3.91 1.63
N ALA A 95 -1.58 -3.48 1.31
CA ALA A 95 -2.00 -2.09 1.47
C ALA A 95 -2.18 -1.68 2.93
N GLY A 96 -2.19 -2.63 3.87
CA GLY A 96 -2.55 -2.40 5.26
C GLY A 96 -3.99 -1.91 5.42
N ASP A 97 -4.90 -2.34 4.56
CA ASP A 97 -6.33 -2.01 4.62
C ASP A 97 -7.05 -3.09 5.45
N ASP A 98 -7.02 -2.93 6.77
CA ASP A 98 -7.54 -3.90 7.73
C ASP A 98 -9.05 -4.12 7.61
N GLU A 99 -9.82 -3.06 7.34
CA GLU A 99 -11.27 -3.17 7.10
C GLU A 99 -11.56 -3.96 5.81
N MET A 100 -10.88 -3.63 4.71
CA MET A 100 -11.04 -4.36 3.44
C MET A 100 -10.61 -5.82 3.59
N ALA A 101 -9.48 -6.08 4.25
CA ALA A 101 -8.99 -7.42 4.51
C ALA A 101 -9.98 -8.23 5.35
N LYS A 102 -10.56 -7.64 6.41
CA LYS A 102 -11.58 -8.28 7.24
C LYS A 102 -12.85 -8.61 6.46
N ILE A 103 -13.30 -7.72 5.58
CA ILE A 103 -14.48 -7.95 4.75
C ILE A 103 -14.21 -9.07 3.75
N ILE A 104 -13.07 -9.04 3.06
CA ILE A 104 -12.64 -10.09 2.13
C ILE A 104 -12.52 -11.45 2.83
N SER A 105 -11.92 -11.47 4.03
CA SER A 105 -11.77 -12.65 4.89
C SER A 105 -13.10 -13.42 5.04
N SER A 106 -14.21 -12.71 5.30
CA SER A 106 -15.53 -13.33 5.47
C SER A 106 -16.05 -14.12 4.26
N TYR A 107 -15.55 -13.84 3.05
CA TYR A 107 -15.97 -14.54 1.83
C TYR A 107 -15.26 -15.89 1.63
N PHE A 108 -14.15 -16.16 2.32
CA PHE A 108 -13.48 -17.47 2.23
C PHE A 108 -14.37 -18.60 2.78
N ALA A 109 -15.23 -18.32 3.77
CA ALA A 109 -16.21 -19.29 4.28
C ALA A 109 -17.22 -19.78 3.21
N LYS A 110 -17.38 -19.04 2.10
CA LYS A 110 -18.25 -19.42 0.97
C LYS A 110 -17.57 -20.35 -0.03
N ILE A 111 -16.30 -20.70 0.20
CA ILE A 111 -15.47 -21.49 -0.70
C ILE A 111 -15.08 -22.78 0.01
N LYS A 112 -15.27 -23.93 -0.64
CA LYS A 112 -14.79 -25.21 -0.10
C LYS A 112 -13.27 -25.15 0.08
N GLY A 113 -12.79 -25.31 1.31
CA GLY A 113 -11.37 -25.19 1.66
C GLY A 113 -10.85 -23.75 1.74
N GLY A 114 -11.73 -22.75 1.75
CA GLY A 114 -11.36 -21.34 1.74
C GLY A 114 -10.56 -20.90 2.96
N GLU A 115 -10.84 -21.42 4.15
CA GLU A 115 -10.09 -21.09 5.38
C GLU A 115 -8.61 -21.48 5.29
N LYS A 116 -8.31 -22.65 4.71
CA LYS A 116 -6.93 -23.10 4.47
C LYS A 116 -6.22 -22.15 3.50
N GLU A 117 -6.92 -21.70 2.46
CA GLU A 117 -6.37 -20.74 1.51
C GLU A 117 -6.17 -19.35 2.14
N GLN A 118 -7.11 -18.89 2.96
CA GLN A 118 -6.98 -17.63 3.69
C GLN A 118 -5.75 -17.64 4.59
N ALA A 119 -5.57 -18.69 5.39
CA ALA A 119 -4.40 -18.85 6.25
C ALA A 119 -3.11 -18.88 5.42
N HIS A 120 -3.11 -19.57 4.26
CA HIS A 120 -1.98 -19.60 3.35
C HIS A 120 -1.62 -18.21 2.79
N GLN A 121 -2.62 -17.44 2.35
CA GLN A 121 -2.43 -16.08 1.83
C GLN A 121 -1.96 -15.12 2.93
N TYR A 122 -2.53 -15.20 4.13
CA TYR A 122 -2.11 -14.41 5.29
C TYR A 122 -0.65 -14.69 5.68
N ALA A 123 -0.26 -15.97 5.75
CA ALA A 123 1.09 -16.38 6.14
C ALA A 123 2.19 -15.76 5.26
N LYS A 124 1.90 -15.46 3.98
CA LYS A 124 2.84 -14.77 3.08
C LYS A 124 3.15 -13.34 3.54
N TYR A 125 2.21 -12.67 4.20
CA TYR A 125 2.32 -11.27 4.63
C TYR A 125 2.61 -11.09 6.11
N LYS A 126 2.38 -12.11 6.95
CA LYS A 126 2.59 -12.07 8.40
C LYS A 126 3.90 -11.38 8.81
N SER A 127 5.04 -11.85 8.30
CA SER A 127 6.34 -11.24 8.62
C SER A 127 6.46 -9.78 8.18
N SER A 128 5.78 -9.36 7.10
CA SER A 128 5.78 -7.97 6.66
C SER A 128 4.87 -7.08 7.52
N ILE A 129 3.76 -7.63 8.01
CA ILE A 129 2.86 -6.97 8.96
C ILE A 129 3.59 -6.78 10.30
N ASP A 130 4.19 -7.84 10.84
CA ASP A 130 4.92 -7.80 12.11
C ASP A 130 6.14 -6.87 12.06
N ASN A 131 6.74 -6.69 10.87
CA ASN A 131 7.89 -5.81 10.67
C ASN A 131 7.50 -4.39 10.24
N MET A 132 6.22 -4.01 10.23
CA MET A 132 5.79 -2.63 9.93
C MET A 132 6.55 -1.56 10.75
N PRO A 133 6.79 -1.73 12.07
CA PRO A 133 7.51 -0.73 12.89
C PRO A 133 9.04 -0.70 12.65
N HIS A 134 9.58 -1.67 11.92
CA HIS A 134 11.02 -1.90 11.77
C HIS A 134 11.47 -1.85 10.30
N GLN A 135 10.69 -1.20 9.44
CA GLN A 135 11.09 -0.98 8.05
C GLN A 135 12.29 -0.02 7.98
N GLN A 136 13.22 -0.27 7.06
CA GLN A 136 14.38 0.59 6.85
C GLN A 136 13.94 2.00 6.46
N VAL A 137 14.56 3.02 7.07
CA VAL A 137 14.19 4.42 6.89
C VAL A 137 15.13 5.10 5.91
N TYR A 138 14.60 5.98 5.05
CA TYR A 138 15.40 6.92 4.28
C TYR A 138 16.06 7.97 5.19
N ASP A 139 17.28 8.39 4.88
CA ASP A 139 17.96 9.44 5.65
C ASP A 139 17.42 10.84 5.28
N PHE A 140 16.30 11.23 5.87
CA PHE A 140 15.71 12.55 5.64
C PHE A 140 16.55 13.69 6.24
N LYS A 141 17.41 13.41 7.23
CA LYS A 141 18.15 14.43 7.96
C LYS A 141 19.09 15.19 7.03
N SER A 142 19.86 14.46 6.23
CA SER A 142 20.78 15.03 5.25
C SER A 142 20.08 15.98 4.28
N LEU A 143 18.89 15.63 3.80
CA LEU A 143 18.11 16.48 2.91
C LEU A 143 17.62 17.78 3.59
N PHE A 144 17.11 17.69 4.83
CA PHE A 144 16.67 18.87 5.57
C PHE A 144 17.83 19.78 5.97
N GLU A 145 19.00 19.24 6.28
CA GLU A 145 20.23 20.03 6.50
C GLU A 145 20.61 20.82 5.24
N ILE A 146 20.50 20.22 4.04
CA ILE A 146 20.73 20.91 2.77
C ILE A 146 19.71 22.03 2.57
N ILE A 147 18.41 21.76 2.75
CA ILE A 147 17.34 22.77 2.65
C ILE A 147 17.62 23.96 3.58
N ASN A 148 17.95 23.67 4.84
CA ASN A 148 18.17 24.69 5.86
C ASN A 148 19.40 25.57 5.57
N ASN A 149 20.43 25.02 4.94
CA ASN A 149 21.66 25.74 4.58
C ASN A 149 21.62 26.39 3.19
N SER A 150 20.60 26.13 2.38
CA SER A 150 20.47 26.65 1.03
C SER A 150 20.20 28.16 1.00
N SER A 151 20.58 28.82 -0.10
CA SER A 151 20.34 30.25 -0.34
C SER A 151 18.86 30.54 -0.64
N HIS A 152 18.46 31.81 -0.64
CA HIS A 152 17.09 32.19 -1.01
C HIS A 152 16.80 31.84 -2.48
N GLU A 153 17.78 32.05 -3.35
CA GLU A 153 17.70 31.78 -4.79
C GLU A 153 17.49 30.29 -5.07
N ASP A 154 18.25 29.41 -4.40
CA ASP A 154 18.12 27.96 -4.57
C ASP A 154 16.73 27.48 -4.10
N ILE A 155 16.26 28.00 -2.96
CA ILE A 155 14.93 27.66 -2.41
C ILE A 155 13.82 28.17 -3.35
N ALA A 156 13.94 29.39 -3.86
CA ALA A 156 12.99 29.95 -4.81
C ALA A 156 12.94 29.15 -6.11
N ALA A 157 14.10 28.76 -6.65
CA ALA A 157 14.18 27.90 -7.83
C ALA A 157 13.49 26.55 -7.60
N ALA A 158 13.79 25.88 -6.47
CA ALA A 158 13.16 24.60 -6.11
C ALA A 158 11.63 24.70 -5.94
N LEU A 159 11.15 25.75 -5.26
CA LEU A 159 9.71 26.01 -5.10
C LEU A 159 9.00 26.31 -6.42
N ASN A 160 9.68 27.00 -7.33
CA ASN A 160 9.17 27.27 -8.67
C ASN A 160 9.35 26.08 -9.63
N LYS A 161 9.94 24.97 -9.15
CA LYS A 161 10.16 23.73 -9.91
C LYS A 161 11.06 23.97 -11.14
N ASP A 162 12.04 24.85 -10.99
CA ASP A 162 13.11 25.02 -11.96
C ASP A 162 14.13 23.90 -11.78
N PHE A 163 13.88 22.77 -12.45
CA PHE A 163 14.72 21.57 -12.35
C PHE A 163 16.07 21.72 -13.06
N GLU A 164 16.22 22.71 -13.94
CA GLU A 164 17.47 22.97 -14.67
C GLU A 164 18.41 23.90 -13.88
N TYR A 165 17.91 24.54 -12.83
CA TYR A 165 18.71 25.40 -11.97
C TYR A 165 19.75 24.56 -11.20
N GLN A 166 21.03 24.86 -11.44
CA GLN A 166 22.15 24.11 -10.88
C GLN A 166 22.41 24.50 -9.43
N SER A 167 22.04 23.62 -8.50
CA SER A 167 22.34 23.79 -7.08
C SER A 167 22.40 22.44 -6.36
N VAL A 168 23.14 22.40 -5.25
CA VAL A 168 23.21 21.23 -4.36
C VAL A 168 21.81 20.81 -3.88
N LEU A 169 20.93 21.79 -3.67
CA LEU A 169 19.55 21.54 -3.26
C LEU A 169 18.75 20.79 -4.34
N ASN A 170 18.82 21.24 -5.59
CA ASN A 170 18.08 20.60 -6.68
C ASN A 170 18.60 19.17 -6.94
N ASP A 171 19.92 18.97 -6.89
CA ASP A 171 20.53 17.64 -7.00
C ASP A 171 20.03 16.70 -5.89
N ALA A 172 20.01 17.17 -4.64
CA ALA A 172 19.53 16.39 -3.50
C ALA A 172 18.02 16.08 -3.58
N LEU A 173 17.20 17.04 -4.03
CA LEU A 173 15.78 16.81 -4.27
C LEU A 173 15.53 15.83 -5.42
N ALA A 174 16.36 15.85 -6.47
CA ALA A 174 16.27 14.89 -7.57
C ALA A 174 16.61 13.47 -7.10
N GLU A 175 17.71 13.28 -6.36
CA GLU A 175 18.09 11.98 -5.78
C GLU A 175 17.01 11.44 -4.81
N PHE A 176 16.48 12.33 -3.97
CA PHE A 176 15.36 12.01 -3.09
C PHE A 176 14.16 11.50 -3.89
N ARG A 177 13.71 12.24 -4.91
CA ARG A 177 12.55 11.84 -5.72
C ARG A 177 12.80 10.54 -6.47
N GLU A 178 14.02 10.32 -6.96
CA GLU A 178 14.41 9.08 -7.64
C GLU A 178 14.30 7.86 -6.71
N THR A 179 14.66 8.02 -5.44
CA THR A 179 14.54 6.96 -4.42
C THR A 179 13.09 6.52 -4.19
N PHE A 180 12.12 7.42 -4.42
CA PHE A 180 10.70 7.18 -4.23
C PHE A 180 9.93 6.97 -5.54
N GLN A 181 10.62 6.70 -6.65
CA GLN A 181 9.97 6.37 -7.92
C GLN A 181 9.14 5.08 -7.83
N PRO A 182 8.05 4.98 -8.61
CA PRO A 182 7.27 3.76 -8.73
C PRO A 182 8.13 2.53 -9.04
N ARG A 183 7.86 1.44 -8.32
CA ARG A 183 8.62 0.19 -8.43
C ARG A 183 7.69 -1.02 -8.54
N TRP A 184 8.30 -2.16 -8.86
CA TRP A 184 7.64 -3.45 -8.82
C TRP A 184 7.73 -4.08 -7.43
N ILE A 185 6.58 -4.29 -6.80
CA ILE A 185 6.44 -4.92 -5.50
C ILE A 185 6.07 -6.38 -5.71
N LYS A 186 6.96 -7.29 -5.30
CA LYS A 186 6.73 -8.74 -5.40
C LYS A 186 6.12 -9.33 -4.13
N LYS A 187 6.41 -8.73 -2.97
CA LYS A 187 5.98 -9.20 -1.65
C LYS A 187 6.07 -8.06 -0.63
N GLY A 188 5.21 -8.12 0.39
CA GLY A 188 5.28 -7.28 1.58
C GLY A 188 4.41 -6.03 1.50
N MET A 189 4.60 -5.12 2.45
CA MET A 189 3.80 -3.90 2.53
C MET A 189 4.01 -3.04 1.29
N HIS A 190 2.91 -2.47 0.79
CA HIS A 190 2.89 -1.57 -0.37
C HIS A 190 3.58 -0.25 -0.06
N PHE A 191 3.61 0.14 1.21
CA PHE A 191 4.19 1.38 1.68
C PHE A 191 5.10 1.17 2.89
N ASN A 192 6.03 2.11 3.09
CA ASN A 192 6.89 2.15 4.25
C ASN A 192 6.35 3.16 5.25
N TYR A 193 5.65 2.65 6.26
CA TYR A 193 4.97 3.48 7.26
C TYR A 193 5.94 4.25 8.15
N VAL A 194 7.11 3.67 8.41
CA VAL A 194 8.17 4.32 9.20
C VAL A 194 8.74 5.54 8.47
N ASN A 195 8.87 5.50 7.14
CA ASN A 195 9.29 6.67 6.37
C ASN A 195 8.35 7.86 6.55
N MET A 196 7.03 7.63 6.62
CA MET A 196 6.06 8.71 6.80
C MET A 196 6.14 9.33 8.21
N LEU A 197 6.33 8.52 9.25
CA LEU A 197 6.54 9.05 10.61
C LEU A 197 7.86 9.84 10.67
N LYS A 198 8.95 9.25 10.18
CA LYS A 198 10.29 9.83 10.29
C LYS A 198 10.46 11.11 9.49
N VAL A 199 9.86 11.21 8.30
CA VAL A 199 9.94 12.47 7.53
C VAL A 199 9.25 13.63 8.27
N LEU A 200 8.16 13.37 8.98
CA LEU A 200 7.45 14.39 9.76
C LEU A 200 8.21 14.76 11.03
N GLU A 201 8.72 13.78 11.77
CA GLU A 201 9.55 14.01 12.97
C GLU A 201 10.79 14.84 12.64
N ILE A 202 11.51 14.47 11.57
CA ILE A 202 12.74 15.16 11.16
C ILE A 202 12.39 16.55 10.62
N PHE A 203 11.31 16.69 9.85
CA PHE A 203 10.83 18.00 9.40
C PHE A 203 10.57 18.95 10.58
N ASP A 204 9.86 18.48 11.62
CA ASP A 204 9.57 19.29 12.80
C ASP A 204 10.86 19.68 13.54
N LEU A 205 11.70 18.69 13.83
CA LEU A 205 12.94 18.88 14.56
C LEU A 205 13.90 19.83 13.85
N GLU A 206 14.14 19.63 12.56
CA GLU A 206 15.07 20.45 11.78
C GLU A 206 14.52 21.86 11.51
N SER A 207 13.20 22.00 11.36
CA SER A 207 12.56 23.32 11.27
C SER A 207 12.72 24.11 12.57
N LEU A 208 12.51 23.46 13.72
CA LEU A 208 12.69 24.08 15.04
C LEU A 208 14.14 24.50 15.30
N LYS A 209 15.11 23.63 14.98
CA LYS A 209 16.55 23.95 15.12
C LYS A 209 16.97 25.13 14.27
N ALA A 210 16.45 25.23 13.05
CA ALA A 210 16.74 26.33 12.14
C ALA A 210 15.92 27.61 12.45
N GLY A 211 15.02 27.56 13.45
CA GLY A 211 14.17 28.71 13.81
C GLY A 211 13.18 29.09 12.69
N LEU A 212 12.79 28.13 11.85
CA LEU A 212 11.89 28.36 10.72
C LEU A 212 10.44 28.46 11.21
N TYR A 213 9.68 29.32 10.54
CA TYR A 213 8.25 29.50 10.80
C TYR A 213 7.44 29.19 9.54
N PHE A 214 6.13 29.02 9.68
CA PHE A 214 5.24 28.60 8.58
C PHE A 214 5.19 29.52 7.34
N LYS A 215 5.71 30.76 7.43
CA LYS A 215 5.85 31.68 6.30
C LYS A 215 7.19 31.59 5.59
N ASP A 216 8.14 30.84 6.15
CA ASP A 216 9.46 30.66 5.58
C ASP A 216 9.40 29.74 4.34
N ASP A 217 10.09 30.12 3.28
CA ASP A 217 10.12 29.37 2.04
C ASP A 217 10.81 27.99 2.20
N LYS A 218 11.80 27.87 3.10
CA LYS A 218 12.44 26.58 3.44
C LYS A 218 11.45 25.64 4.13
N TYR A 219 10.67 26.18 5.07
CA TYR A 219 9.61 25.44 5.73
C TYR A 219 8.55 24.98 4.73
N ARG A 220 8.15 25.88 3.82
CA ARG A 220 7.21 25.58 2.72
C ARG A 220 7.75 24.47 1.82
N LEU A 221 9.01 24.56 1.41
CA LEU A 221 9.66 23.56 0.56
C LEU A 221 9.70 22.18 1.23
N GLY A 222 10.15 22.12 2.48
CA GLY A 222 10.19 20.90 3.27
C GLY A 222 8.81 20.24 3.40
N TRP A 223 7.79 21.03 3.75
CA TRP A 223 6.42 20.55 3.88
C TRP A 223 5.86 20.02 2.56
N GLN A 224 5.93 20.82 1.49
CA GLN A 224 5.28 20.48 0.22
C GLN A 224 6.05 19.40 -0.53
N GLN A 225 7.37 19.56 -0.69
CA GLN A 225 8.16 18.79 -1.64
C GLN A 225 8.94 17.63 -1.01
N VAL A 226 9.02 17.55 0.32
CA VAL A 226 9.59 16.39 1.01
C VAL A 226 8.48 15.61 1.71
N CYS A 227 7.81 16.17 2.72
CA CYS A 227 6.74 15.48 3.44
C CYS A 227 5.58 15.11 2.50
N GLY A 228 5.10 16.08 1.72
CA GLY A 228 4.04 15.84 0.72
C GLY A 228 4.42 14.82 -0.34
N PHE A 229 5.71 14.75 -0.71
CA PHE A 229 6.17 13.79 -1.71
C PHE A 229 6.13 12.36 -1.18
N VAL A 230 6.53 12.15 0.08
CA VAL A 230 6.38 10.84 0.76
C VAL A 230 4.90 10.44 0.85
N MET A 231 3.99 11.38 1.11
CA MET A 231 2.54 11.11 1.13
C MET A 231 2.00 10.60 -0.21
N ARG A 232 2.65 10.88 -1.34
CA ARG A 232 2.28 10.28 -2.64
C ARG A 232 2.46 8.76 -2.65
N GLY A 233 3.31 8.20 -1.81
CA GLY A 233 3.49 6.75 -1.70
C GLY A 233 2.34 6.03 -0.99
N LEU A 234 1.44 6.77 -0.32
CA LEU A 234 0.42 6.15 0.54
C LEU A 234 -0.55 5.26 -0.26
N PRO A 235 -0.95 4.08 0.28
CA PRO A 235 -2.03 3.28 -0.26
C PRO A 235 -3.37 4.04 -0.28
N ALA A 236 -4.33 3.57 -1.08
CA ALA A 236 -5.64 4.22 -1.18
C ALA A 236 -6.32 4.42 0.17
N CYS A 237 -6.32 3.40 1.04
CA CYS A 237 -6.97 3.45 2.34
C CYS A 237 -6.42 4.59 3.21
N ASP A 238 -5.10 4.80 3.21
CA ASP A 238 -4.45 5.85 3.98
C ASP A 238 -4.68 7.23 3.40
N ARG A 239 -4.70 7.35 2.07
CA ARG A 239 -5.11 8.60 1.42
C ARG A 239 -6.55 8.95 1.78
N GLN A 240 -7.47 7.99 1.76
CA GLN A 240 -8.88 8.21 2.13
C GLN A 240 -9.03 8.63 3.59
N VAL A 241 -8.22 8.08 4.50
CA VAL A 241 -8.15 8.50 5.91
C VAL A 241 -7.61 9.92 6.02
N LEU A 242 -6.49 10.23 5.36
CA LEU A 242 -5.93 11.58 5.37
C LEU A 242 -6.92 12.59 4.78
N ALA A 243 -7.62 12.27 3.69
CA ALA A 243 -8.61 13.17 3.08
C ALA A 243 -9.73 13.56 4.05
N GLN A 244 -10.14 12.64 4.93
CA GLN A 244 -11.18 12.90 5.94
C GLN A 244 -10.65 13.55 7.21
N GLY A 245 -9.34 13.71 7.34
CA GLY A 245 -8.72 14.10 8.58
C GLY A 245 -8.44 12.88 9.45
N LEU A 246 -7.14 12.64 9.61
CA LEU A 246 -6.63 11.59 10.47
C LEU A 246 -7.16 11.69 11.90
N ILE A 247 -7.29 12.89 12.46
CA ILE A 247 -7.80 13.10 13.83
C ILE A 247 -9.20 12.50 13.98
N ASP A 248 -10.06 12.73 13.00
CA ASP A 248 -11.44 12.30 13.01
C ASP A 248 -11.55 10.76 12.98
N VAL A 249 -10.69 10.11 12.21
CA VAL A 249 -10.65 8.64 12.13
C VAL A 249 -9.96 8.03 13.35
N ALA A 250 -8.76 8.51 13.70
CA ALA A 250 -7.90 7.87 14.70
C ALA A 250 -8.33 8.15 16.14
N LEU A 251 -8.73 9.40 16.44
CA LEU A 251 -9.11 9.84 17.79
C LEU A 251 -10.63 9.82 17.99
N SER A 252 -11.38 10.44 17.08
CA SER A 252 -12.85 10.50 17.18
C SER A 252 -13.55 9.20 16.75
N LYS A 253 -12.79 8.21 16.25
CA LYS A 253 -13.28 6.89 15.81
C LYS A 253 -14.41 6.98 14.78
N LYS A 254 -14.41 8.03 13.96
CA LYS A 254 -15.37 8.13 12.85
C LYS A 254 -15.08 7.01 11.82
N PRO A 255 -16.12 6.39 11.25
CA PRO A 255 -15.93 5.45 10.16
C PRO A 255 -15.24 6.11 8.97
N VAL A 256 -14.35 5.36 8.29
CA VAL A 256 -13.68 5.84 7.08
C VAL A 256 -14.66 5.81 5.92
N ILE A 257 -14.98 6.99 5.39
CA ILE A 257 -15.68 7.12 4.09
C ILE A 257 -14.66 6.83 2.98
N ARG A 258 -14.95 5.88 2.07
CA ARG A 258 -14.02 5.49 1.00
C ARG A 258 -14.00 6.52 -0.14
N SER A 259 -13.52 7.74 0.16
CA SER A 259 -13.43 8.87 -0.77
C SER A 259 -12.09 9.59 -0.64
N PHE A 260 -11.58 10.09 -1.76
CA PHE A 260 -10.37 10.91 -1.79
C PHE A 260 -10.66 12.41 -1.63
N LYS A 261 -11.93 12.80 -1.54
CA LYS A 261 -12.33 14.20 -1.36
C LYS A 261 -11.96 14.68 0.04
N CYS A 262 -11.27 15.82 0.09
CA CYS A 262 -10.86 16.44 1.34
C CYS A 262 -12.07 16.97 2.11
N GLN A 263 -12.15 16.66 3.41
CA GLN A 263 -13.25 17.08 4.28
C GLN A 263 -13.28 18.61 4.45
N PHE A 264 -12.11 19.25 4.50
CA PHE A 264 -11.98 20.69 4.68
C PHE A 264 -11.16 21.32 3.56
N GLY A 265 -11.46 22.59 3.23
CA GLY A 265 -10.74 23.37 2.21
C GLY A 265 -11.10 23.06 0.75
N GLY A 266 -11.89 22.00 0.51
CA GLY A 266 -12.21 21.54 -0.84
C GLY A 266 -11.04 20.82 -1.52
N GLY A 267 -11.31 20.19 -2.66
CA GLY A 267 -10.33 19.42 -3.43
C GLY A 267 -10.36 17.92 -3.15
N GLU A 268 -9.45 17.21 -3.82
CA GLU A 268 -9.35 15.76 -3.81
C GLU A 268 -7.87 15.35 -3.86
N ILE A 269 -7.51 14.32 -3.12
CA ILE A 269 -6.19 13.72 -3.22
C ILE A 269 -6.12 13.00 -4.56
N PRO A 270 -5.13 13.30 -5.43
CA PRO A 270 -4.98 12.61 -6.70
C PRO A 270 -4.91 11.10 -6.48
N VAL A 271 -5.72 10.35 -7.22
CA VAL A 271 -5.76 8.90 -7.14
C VAL A 271 -4.57 8.30 -7.87
N VAL A 272 -4.10 8.91 -8.96
CA VAL A 272 -2.94 8.46 -9.71
C VAL A 272 -1.84 9.51 -9.62
N SER A 273 -0.64 9.06 -9.28
CA SER A 273 0.57 9.87 -9.39
C SER A 273 0.85 10.16 -10.86
N ASP A 274 0.77 11.41 -11.28
CA ASP A 274 1.20 11.82 -12.62
C ASP A 274 2.61 12.43 -12.58
N ASN A 275 3.24 12.50 -13.75
CA ASN A 275 4.56 13.12 -13.92
C ASN A 275 4.45 14.62 -14.18
N SER A 276 3.32 15.25 -13.84
CA SER A 276 3.08 16.67 -14.17
C SER A 276 3.91 17.63 -13.31
N HIS A 277 4.56 17.13 -12.26
CA HIS A 277 5.22 17.94 -11.23
C HIS A 277 4.28 18.99 -10.60
N THR A 278 2.99 18.65 -10.51
CA THR A 278 1.96 19.47 -9.86
C THR A 278 1.23 18.68 -8.79
N GLY A 279 0.56 19.39 -7.88
CA GLY A 279 -0.29 18.81 -6.86
C GLY A 279 0.45 18.30 -5.62
N LEU A 280 -0.02 17.18 -5.07
CA LEU A 280 0.53 16.57 -3.86
C LEU A 280 2.02 16.24 -4.04
N GLY A 281 2.87 16.76 -3.16
CA GLY A 281 4.32 16.55 -3.22
C GLY A 281 5.08 17.56 -4.06
N PHE A 282 4.39 18.56 -4.62
CA PHE A 282 5.01 19.66 -5.36
C PHE A 282 4.44 21.01 -4.95
N ASP A 283 3.11 21.15 -5.04
CA ASP A 283 2.39 22.39 -4.77
C ASP A 283 1.77 22.42 -3.36
N TYR A 284 1.48 21.25 -2.79
CA TYR A 284 0.88 21.11 -1.46
C TYR A 284 1.19 19.76 -0.82
N ALA A 285 0.95 19.69 0.49
CA ALA A 285 0.82 18.44 1.25
C ALA A 285 -0.52 18.42 2.00
N ILE A 286 -0.77 17.38 2.80
CA ILE A 286 -2.04 17.18 3.50
C ILE A 286 -1.77 17.15 5.00
N ASN A 287 -2.53 17.93 5.76
CA ASN A 287 -2.42 17.93 7.22
C ASN A 287 -3.35 16.90 7.87
N GLU A 288 -3.22 16.75 9.18
CA GLU A 288 -4.00 15.86 10.04
C GLU A 288 -5.51 16.11 10.04
N HIS A 289 -5.94 17.28 9.56
CA HIS A 289 -7.34 17.65 9.39
C HIS A 289 -7.89 17.28 8.01
N GLY A 290 -7.07 16.78 7.08
CA GLY A 290 -7.50 16.48 5.73
C GLY A 290 -7.71 17.73 4.88
N THR A 291 -6.87 18.73 5.10
CA THR A 291 -6.83 19.97 4.31
C THR A 291 -5.61 19.97 3.40
N LEU A 292 -5.83 20.29 2.13
CA LEU A 292 -4.75 20.58 1.19
C LEU A 292 -4.06 21.88 1.60
N SER A 293 -2.76 21.83 1.85
CA SER A 293 -2.05 22.94 2.44
C SER A 293 -0.71 23.21 1.75
N LYS A 294 -0.52 24.48 1.36
CA LYS A 294 0.77 25.00 0.94
C LYS A 294 1.72 25.23 2.12
N THR A 295 1.19 25.61 3.27
CA THR A 295 1.98 25.95 4.45
C THR A 295 1.30 25.37 5.66
N ARG A 296 2.03 24.62 6.47
CA ARG A 296 1.49 24.15 7.74
C ARG A 296 1.44 25.31 8.74
N GLN A 297 0.23 25.85 9.00
CA GLN A 297 0.02 26.71 10.17
C GLN A 297 0.31 25.88 11.42
N SER A 298 0.83 26.49 12.49
CA SER A 298 1.49 25.83 13.63
C SER A 298 0.64 24.89 14.51
N SER A 299 -0.31 24.13 13.95
CA SER A 299 -0.79 22.90 14.58
C SER A 299 0.35 21.89 14.56
N ASP A 300 1.05 21.89 15.69
CA ASP A 300 2.04 20.93 16.18
C ASP A 300 2.25 19.71 15.26
N VAL A 301 3.35 19.68 14.49
CA VAL A 301 3.71 18.50 13.68
C VAL A 301 3.88 17.30 14.60
N SER A 302 4.38 17.49 15.82
CA SER A 302 4.48 16.42 16.81
C SER A 302 3.10 15.82 17.13
N PHE A 303 2.05 16.63 17.26
CA PHE A 303 0.69 16.10 17.41
C PHE A 303 0.24 15.27 16.19
N PHE A 304 0.56 15.69 14.97
CA PHE A 304 0.27 14.87 13.79
C PHE A 304 1.01 13.54 13.81
N VAL A 305 2.29 13.55 14.19
CA VAL A 305 3.09 12.32 14.36
C VAL A 305 2.45 11.39 15.39
N GLU A 306 2.09 11.90 16.56
CA GLU A 306 1.46 11.10 17.64
C GLU A 306 0.16 10.43 17.17
N VAL A 307 -0.71 11.18 16.47
CA VAL A 307 -1.97 10.63 15.97
C VAL A 307 -1.71 9.60 14.87
N LEU A 308 -0.71 9.83 14.01
CA LEU A 308 -0.36 8.94 12.91
C LEU A 308 0.25 7.64 13.42
N GLU A 309 1.11 7.70 14.43
CA GLU A 309 1.68 6.55 15.11
C GLU A 309 0.58 5.68 15.71
N LYS A 310 -0.34 6.28 16.46
CA LYS A 310 -1.50 5.57 17.04
C LYS A 310 -2.37 4.92 15.97
N PHE A 311 -2.59 5.60 14.84
CA PHE A 311 -3.34 5.05 13.72
C PHE A 311 -2.64 3.84 13.11
N TYR A 312 -1.33 3.92 12.84
CA TYR A 312 -0.56 2.80 12.29
C TYR A 312 -0.44 1.62 13.27
N GLN A 313 -0.32 1.88 14.57
CA GLN A 313 -0.36 0.84 15.59
C GLN A 313 -1.71 0.11 15.58
N THR A 314 -2.82 0.85 15.61
CA THR A 314 -4.18 0.26 15.57
C THR A 314 -4.37 -0.57 14.30
N LYS A 315 -3.93 -0.05 13.15
CA LYS A 315 -3.96 -0.76 11.86
C LYS A 315 -3.20 -2.08 11.94
N MET A 316 -1.97 -2.07 12.45
CA MET A 316 -1.14 -3.27 12.58
C MET A 316 -1.82 -4.31 13.49
N GLU A 317 -2.31 -3.90 14.65
CA GLU A 317 -3.04 -4.77 15.59
C GLU A 317 -4.27 -5.41 14.94
N ASN A 318 -5.04 -4.62 14.17
CA ASN A 318 -6.20 -5.12 13.43
C ASN A 318 -5.81 -6.13 12.36
N LEU A 319 -4.72 -5.89 11.61
CA LEU A 319 -4.20 -6.86 10.63
C LEU A 319 -3.74 -8.14 11.31
N GLN A 320 -3.01 -8.03 12.43
CA GLN A 320 -2.55 -9.17 13.22
C GLN A 320 -3.71 -10.04 13.74
N SER A 321 -4.83 -9.41 14.07
CA SER A 321 -6.05 -10.13 14.50
C SER A 321 -6.69 -11.01 13.42
N LEU A 322 -6.28 -10.86 12.15
CA LEU A 322 -6.75 -11.68 11.03
C LEU A 322 -5.95 -12.98 10.85
N ASP A 323 -4.92 -13.23 11.67
CA ASP A 323 -4.17 -14.48 11.67
C ASP A 323 -5.05 -15.64 12.16
N ILE A 324 -5.55 -16.44 11.22
CA ILE A 324 -6.29 -17.66 11.53
C ILE A 324 -5.29 -18.82 11.56
N GLN A 325 -5.11 -19.42 12.73
CA GLN A 325 -4.38 -20.68 12.84
C GLN A 325 -5.25 -21.78 12.25
N PRO A 326 -4.78 -22.56 11.25
CA PRO A 326 -5.53 -23.71 10.79
C PRO A 326 -5.73 -24.65 11.98
N GLU A 327 -6.97 -25.09 12.21
CA GLU A 327 -7.24 -26.15 13.18
C GLU A 327 -6.25 -27.28 12.89
N LYS A 328 -5.49 -27.69 13.92
CA LYS A 328 -4.68 -28.89 13.85
C LYS A 328 -5.66 -29.97 13.41
N GLU A 329 -5.47 -30.54 12.22
CA GLU A 329 -6.17 -31.77 11.85
C GLU A 329 -5.92 -32.72 13.02
N GLU A 330 -6.98 -33.00 13.80
CA GLU A 330 -6.94 -34.02 14.82
C GLU A 330 -6.45 -35.27 14.10
N GLY A 331 -5.20 -35.63 14.38
CA GLY A 331 -4.56 -36.74 13.74
C GLY A 331 -5.47 -37.92 13.90
N TYR A 332 -5.81 -38.58 12.79
CA TYR A 332 -6.38 -39.92 12.83
C TYR A 332 -5.57 -40.70 13.85
N SER A 333 -6.23 -41.05 14.95
CA SER A 333 -5.67 -41.91 15.98
C SER A 333 -5.10 -43.14 15.28
N HIS A 334 -3.86 -43.49 15.64
CA HIS A 334 -3.17 -44.68 15.15
C HIS A 334 -3.93 -45.99 15.46
N ASP A 335 -5.06 -45.94 16.16
CA ASP A 335 -5.90 -47.09 16.50
C ASP A 335 -6.88 -47.54 15.40
N GLU A 336 -7.16 -46.76 14.36
CA GLU A 336 -8.06 -47.20 13.27
C GLU A 336 -7.37 -48.00 12.16
N GLN A 337 -6.03 -47.98 12.08
CA GLN A 337 -5.28 -48.84 11.14
C GLN A 337 -5.16 -50.31 11.60
N ASN A 338 -5.33 -50.59 12.89
CA ASN A 338 -5.23 -51.96 13.44
C ASN A 338 -6.55 -52.75 13.44
N ARG A 339 -7.63 -52.20 12.87
CA ARG A 339 -8.94 -52.90 12.77
C ARG A 339 -9.28 -53.44 11.38
N LEU A 340 -8.39 -53.27 10.40
CA LEU A 340 -8.55 -53.81 9.04
C LEU A 340 -7.60 -54.97 8.71
N GLU A 341 -6.78 -55.42 9.67
CA GLU A 341 -5.89 -56.58 9.53
C GLU A 341 -6.18 -57.71 10.53
N ALA A 342 -7.39 -57.77 11.10
CA ALA A 342 -7.91 -58.91 11.86
C ALA A 342 -9.25 -59.37 11.25
#